data_AF-D2U8M3-F1
#
_entry.id   AF-D2U8M3-F1
#
_cell.length_a   1.000
_cell.length_b   1.000
_cell.length_c   1.000
_cell.angle_alpha   90.00
_cell.angle_beta   90.00
_cell.angle_gamma   90.00
#
_symmetry.space_group_name_H-M   'P 1'
#
loop_
_entity.id
_entity.type
_entity.pdbx_description
1 polymer ?
#
loop_
_entity_poly.entity_id
_entity_poly.type
_entity_poly.pdbx_seq_one_letter_code
_entity_poly.pdbx_strand_id
1 'polypeptide(L)'
;MDQKQQRQGQQLGEIAKLKALHHHSTRLPDNWRDRLPDPADYYRQHVAKLGRPNGSGWAQGVSPFRDEREPSFSVCQSNPRGPWRDFATGETGDLVSFHMRLTGKPFKEAVADLLAGVRR
;
A
#
# COMPACT_ATOMS: atom_id res chain seq x y z
N MET A 1 24.28 43.77 8.41
CA MET A 1 24.84 42.45 8.78
C MET A 1 23.79 41.35 8.56
N ASP A 2 23.00 41.40 7.48
CA ASP A 2 21.65 40.81 7.49
C ASP A 2 21.41 39.66 6.49
N GLN A 3 22.20 39.56 5.40
CA GLN A 3 21.95 38.54 4.36
C GLN A 3 22.44 37.13 4.73
N LYS A 4 23.48 37.01 5.55
CA LYS A 4 24.03 35.70 5.96
C LYS A 4 23.09 34.98 6.94
N GLN A 5 22.43 35.75 7.81
CA GLN A 5 21.47 35.23 8.80
C GLN A 5 20.19 34.71 8.13
N GLN A 6 19.71 35.41 7.08
CA GLN A 6 18.50 35.03 6.32
C GLN A 6 18.70 33.73 5.52
N ARG A 7 19.84 33.57 4.84
CA ARG A 7 20.14 32.33 4.09
C ARG A 7 20.28 31.11 5.01
N GLN A 8 20.86 31.31 6.20
CA GLN A 8 21.01 30.23 7.18
C GLN A 8 19.66 29.78 7.75
N GLY A 9 18.72 30.71 7.98
CA GLY A 9 17.35 30.38 8.39
C GLY A 9 16.55 29.62 7.32
N GLN A 10 16.69 30.01 6.05
CA GLN A 10 16.05 29.32 4.92
C GLN A 10 16.60 27.91 4.71
N GLN A 11 17.93 27.75 4.80
CA GLN A 11 18.58 26.44 4.67
C GLN A 11 18.19 25.48 5.80
N LEU A 12 18.06 25.98 7.04
CA LEU A 12 17.58 25.18 8.16
C LEU A 12 16.11 24.77 7.99
N GLY A 13 15.26 25.66 7.45
CA GLY A 13 13.87 25.35 7.12
C GLY A 13 13.73 24.27 6.03
N GLU A 14 14.56 24.33 5.00
CA GLU A 14 14.58 23.34 3.91
C GLU A 14 15.12 21.98 4.38
N ILE A 15 16.17 21.98 5.21
CA ILE A 15 16.69 20.76 5.86
C ILE A 15 15.65 20.18 6.82
N ALA A 16 14.90 21.00 7.56
CA ALA A 16 13.82 20.53 8.42
C ALA A 16 12.66 19.92 7.61
N LYS A 17 12.33 20.49 6.44
CA LYS A 17 11.33 19.96 5.51
C LYS A 17 11.80 18.62 4.90
N LEU A 18 13.05 18.54 4.46
CA LEU A 18 13.69 17.31 3.96
C LEU A 18 13.82 16.26 5.05
N LYS A 19 14.12 16.66 6.29
CA LYS A 19 14.14 15.77 7.46
C LYS A 19 12.75 15.33 7.84
N ALA A 20 11.71 16.16 7.77
CA ALA A 20 10.32 15.76 7.99
C ALA A 20 9.81 14.79 6.92
N LEU A 21 10.26 14.97 5.67
CA LEU A 21 10.10 13.98 4.61
C LEU A 21 10.85 12.67 4.94
N HIS A 22 12.03 12.75 5.57
CA HIS A 22 12.83 11.59 6.01
C HIS A 22 12.44 10.99 7.39
N HIS A 23 11.65 11.67 8.24
CA HIS A 23 11.48 11.33 9.66
C HIS A 23 10.31 10.42 9.99
N HIS A 24 9.74 9.71 9.02
CA HIS A 24 8.77 8.66 9.32
C HIS A 24 9.44 7.31 9.61
N SER A 25 10.62 7.33 10.25
CA SER A 25 11.11 6.17 10.98
C SER A 25 10.43 6.08 12.34
N THR A 26 9.11 6.29 12.39
CA THR A 26 8.28 5.70 13.43
C THR A 26 8.37 4.21 13.23
N ARG A 27 8.98 3.49 14.19
CA ARG A 27 8.93 2.03 14.18
C ARG A 27 7.46 1.62 14.02
N LEU A 28 7.22 0.68 13.12
CA LEU A 28 5.91 0.04 13.04
C LEU A 28 5.64 -0.63 14.41
N PRO A 29 4.40 -0.58 14.91
CA PRO A 29 4.01 -1.36 16.08
C PRO A 29 4.37 -2.83 15.88
N ASP A 30 4.84 -3.54 16.91
CA ASP A 30 5.24 -4.95 16.77
C ASP A 30 4.11 -5.85 16.23
N ASN A 31 2.85 -5.51 16.55
CA ASN A 31 1.63 -6.19 16.10
C ASN A 31 0.99 -5.56 14.85
N TRP A 32 1.76 -4.84 14.01
CA TRP A 32 1.19 -4.15 12.84
C TRP A 32 0.45 -5.09 11.88
N ARG A 33 0.84 -6.37 11.79
CA ARG A 33 0.19 -7.37 10.94
C ARG A 33 -1.23 -7.67 11.36
N ASP A 34 -1.49 -7.72 12.67
CA ASP A 34 -2.81 -8.02 13.24
C ASP A 34 -3.78 -6.83 13.13
N ARG A 35 -3.26 -5.68 12.67
CA ARG A 35 -3.98 -4.41 12.55
C ARG A 35 -4.25 -4.02 11.09
N LEU A 36 -3.88 -4.88 10.14
CA LEU A 36 -4.18 -4.66 8.73
C LEU A 36 -5.70 -4.70 8.48
N PRO A 37 -6.20 -3.99 7.45
CA PRO A 37 -7.60 -4.08 7.08
C PRO A 37 -7.98 -5.48 6.61
N ASP A 38 -9.27 -5.81 6.69
CA ASP A 38 -9.79 -7.06 6.15
C ASP A 38 -9.47 -7.15 4.64
N PRO A 39 -8.82 -8.25 4.18
CA PRO A 39 -8.46 -8.41 2.78
C PRO A 39 -9.67 -8.38 1.83
N ALA A 40 -10.82 -8.92 2.23
CA ALA A 40 -11.99 -8.95 1.38
C ALA A 40 -12.52 -7.53 1.13
N ASP A 41 -12.64 -6.72 2.17
CA ASP A 41 -13.07 -5.32 2.05
C ASP A 41 -12.06 -4.46 1.31
N TYR A 42 -10.77 -4.67 1.56
CA TYR A 42 -9.72 -3.93 0.87
C TYR A 42 -9.66 -4.26 -0.62
N TYR A 43 -9.74 -5.54 -1.01
CA TYR A 43 -9.70 -5.92 -2.43
C TYR A 43 -10.95 -5.52 -3.21
N ARG A 44 -12.14 -5.54 -2.59
CA ARG A 44 -13.37 -5.08 -3.24
C ARG A 44 -13.30 -3.61 -3.68
N GLN A 45 -12.55 -2.79 -2.94
CA GLN A 45 -12.38 -1.37 -3.27
C GLN A 45 -11.39 -1.12 -4.41
N HIS A 46 -10.45 -2.04 -4.63
CA HIS A 46 -9.30 -1.79 -5.52
C HIS A 46 -9.22 -2.72 -6.73
N VAL A 47 -9.93 -3.85 -6.73
CA VAL A 47 -9.91 -4.82 -7.84
C VAL A 47 -11.24 -4.75 -8.58
N ALA A 48 -11.19 -4.30 -9.84
CA ALA A 48 -12.38 -4.17 -10.67
C ALA A 48 -12.93 -5.54 -11.09
N LYS A 49 -14.27 -5.63 -11.23
CA LYS A 49 -14.99 -6.86 -11.60
C LYS A 49 -14.65 -8.07 -10.72
N LEU A 50 -14.34 -7.83 -9.44
CA LEU A 50 -14.01 -8.88 -8.50
C LEU A 50 -15.21 -9.82 -8.29
N GLY A 51 -15.04 -11.09 -8.64
CA GLY A 51 -16.06 -12.12 -8.50
C GLY A 51 -16.29 -12.56 -7.06
N ARG A 52 -17.19 -13.55 -6.91
CA ARG A 52 -17.41 -14.22 -5.62
C ARG A 52 -16.21 -15.12 -5.29
N PRO A 53 -15.78 -15.17 -4.02
CA PRO A 53 -14.75 -16.11 -3.61
C PRO A 53 -15.25 -17.56 -3.75
N ASN A 54 -14.35 -18.45 -4.15
CA ASN A 54 -14.59 -19.90 -4.16
C ASN A 54 -14.49 -20.51 -2.74
N GLY A 55 -14.67 -21.82 -2.63
CA GLY A 55 -14.61 -22.53 -1.33
C GLY A 55 -13.28 -22.39 -0.58
N SER A 56 -12.20 -22.04 -1.28
CA SER A 56 -10.88 -21.78 -0.69
C SER A 56 -10.64 -20.29 -0.42
N GLY A 57 -11.65 -19.43 -0.61
CA GLY A 57 -11.60 -17.99 -0.39
C GLY A 57 -10.97 -17.17 -1.52
N TRP A 58 -10.65 -17.77 -2.66
CA TRP A 58 -10.06 -17.05 -3.80
C TRP A 58 -11.12 -16.46 -4.72
N ALA A 59 -10.97 -15.19 -5.07
CA ALA A 59 -11.80 -14.48 -6.04
C ALA A 59 -10.94 -13.92 -7.17
N GLN A 60 -11.49 -13.89 -8.38
CA GLN A 60 -10.81 -13.39 -9.58
C GLN A 60 -11.41 -12.05 -10.04
N GLY A 61 -10.57 -11.17 -10.57
CA GLY A 61 -10.96 -9.86 -11.12
C GLY A 61 -9.92 -9.34 -12.12
N VAL A 62 -10.11 -8.10 -12.56
CA VAL A 62 -9.21 -7.38 -13.46
C VAL A 62 -8.02 -6.83 -12.66
N SER A 63 -6.80 -6.99 -13.19
CA SER A 63 -5.60 -6.48 -12.52
C SER A 63 -5.65 -4.95 -12.41
N PRO A 64 -5.42 -4.37 -11.22
CA PRO A 64 -5.36 -2.92 -11.05
C PRO A 64 -4.04 -2.31 -11.54
N PHE A 65 -3.08 -3.15 -11.94
CA PHE A 65 -1.72 -2.73 -12.29
C PHE A 65 -1.52 -2.51 -13.79
N ARG A 66 -2.50 -2.85 -14.62
CA ARG A 66 -2.44 -2.65 -16.08
C ARG A 66 -3.83 -2.39 -16.66
N ASP A 67 -3.84 -1.81 -17.85
CA ASP A 67 -5.07 -1.61 -18.62
C ASP A 67 -5.41 -2.90 -19.37
N GLU A 68 -6.22 -3.76 -18.74
CA GLU A 68 -6.71 -5.00 -19.33
C GLU A 68 -8.22 -5.18 -19.11
N ARG A 69 -8.88 -5.89 -20.02
CA ARG A 69 -10.34 -6.13 -19.95
C ARG A 69 -10.70 -7.48 -19.35
N GLU A 70 -9.82 -8.46 -19.52
CA GLU A 70 -9.99 -9.82 -19.07
C GLU A 70 -9.49 -9.98 -17.63
N PRO A 71 -10.14 -10.80 -16.81
CA PRO A 71 -9.71 -11.01 -15.45
C PRO A 71 -8.46 -11.91 -15.40
N SER A 72 -7.32 -11.35 -15.01
CA SER A 72 -6.05 -12.09 -14.81
C SER A 72 -5.56 -12.07 -13.35
N PHE A 73 -6.30 -11.43 -12.45
CA PHE A 73 -5.89 -11.17 -11.08
C PHE A 73 -6.71 -11.98 -10.09
N SER A 74 -6.05 -12.65 -9.14
CA SER A 74 -6.71 -13.44 -8.09
C SER A 74 -6.25 -13.03 -6.70
N VAL A 75 -7.21 -12.94 -5.78
CA VAL A 75 -6.98 -12.55 -4.38
C VAL A 75 -7.64 -13.54 -3.45
N CYS A 76 -6.98 -13.89 -2.36
CA CYS A 76 -7.55 -14.72 -1.30
C CYS A 76 -8.12 -13.83 -0.21
N GLN A 77 -9.43 -13.88 -0.02
CA GLN A 77 -10.18 -13.05 0.90
C GLN A 77 -10.30 -13.66 2.30
N SER A 78 -10.15 -14.98 2.44
CA SER A 78 -10.29 -15.70 3.72
C SER A 78 -9.00 -15.75 4.54
N ASN A 79 -7.85 -15.44 3.93
CA ASN A 79 -6.56 -15.46 4.60
C ASN A 79 -6.22 -14.04 5.07
N PRO A 80 -5.95 -13.81 6.37
CA PRO A 80 -5.63 -12.47 6.90
C PRO A 80 -4.42 -11.78 6.24
N ARG A 81 -3.49 -12.55 5.65
CA ARG A 81 -2.37 -11.97 4.89
C ARG A 81 -2.80 -11.40 3.53
N GLY A 82 -3.98 -11.76 3.04
CA GLY A 82 -4.48 -11.37 1.72
C GLY A 82 -3.50 -11.74 0.60
N PRO A 83 -3.17 -13.02 0.36
CA PRO A 83 -2.30 -13.35 -0.75
C PRO A 83 -3.00 -13.05 -2.08
N TRP A 84 -2.22 -12.56 -3.06
CA TRP A 84 -2.67 -12.29 -4.40
C TRP A 84 -1.73 -12.87 -5.46
N ARG A 85 -2.25 -13.06 -6.66
CA ARG A 85 -1.52 -13.52 -7.83
C ARG A 85 -2.06 -12.85 -9.09
N ASP A 86 -1.15 -12.43 -9.95
CA ASP A 86 -1.43 -11.98 -11.31
C ASP A 86 -0.92 -13.04 -12.29
N PHE A 87 -1.83 -13.70 -13.02
CA PHE A 87 -1.48 -14.79 -13.93
C PHE A 87 -0.84 -14.31 -15.23
N ALA A 88 -1.02 -13.04 -15.60
CA ALA A 88 -0.47 -12.52 -16.85
C ALA A 88 1.01 -12.14 -16.70
N THR A 89 1.46 -11.69 -15.53
CA THR A 89 2.89 -11.43 -15.25
C THR A 89 3.57 -12.49 -14.39
N GLY A 90 2.81 -13.35 -13.72
CA GLY A 90 3.35 -14.31 -12.74
C GLY A 90 3.68 -13.68 -11.39
N GLU A 91 3.34 -12.42 -11.18
CA GLU A 91 3.59 -11.72 -9.92
C GLU A 91 2.67 -12.23 -8.81
N THR A 92 3.18 -12.22 -7.59
CA THR A 92 2.45 -12.66 -6.41
C THR A 92 2.89 -11.86 -5.19
N GLY A 93 2.03 -11.82 -4.18
CA GLY A 93 2.39 -11.20 -2.93
C GLY A 93 1.28 -11.26 -1.90
N ASP A 94 1.33 -10.34 -0.93
CA ASP A 94 0.37 -10.19 0.15
C ASP A 94 -0.29 -8.80 0.09
N LEU A 95 -1.22 -8.54 1.01
CA LEU A 95 -1.97 -7.29 1.08
C LEU A 95 -1.07 -6.04 1.09
N VAL A 96 0.08 -6.11 1.78
CA VAL A 96 1.03 -4.99 1.85
C VAL A 96 1.72 -4.81 0.51
N SER A 97 2.22 -5.87 -0.12
CA SER A 97 2.89 -5.74 -1.40
C SER A 97 1.93 -5.30 -2.52
N PHE A 98 0.65 -5.68 -2.43
CA PHE A 98 -0.40 -5.13 -3.28
C PHE A 98 -0.52 -3.62 -3.11
N HIS A 99 -0.64 -3.13 -1.88
CA HIS A 99 -0.78 -1.70 -1.59
C HIS A 99 0.49 -0.91 -2.00
N MET A 100 1.67 -1.49 -1.79
CA MET A 100 2.94 -0.91 -2.28
C MET A 100 2.92 -0.75 -3.79
N ARG A 101 2.49 -1.78 -4.53
CA ARG A 101 2.43 -1.73 -5.99
C ARG A 101 1.38 -0.75 -6.50
N LEU A 102 0.25 -0.64 -5.81
CA LEU A 102 -0.81 0.29 -6.14
C LEU A 102 -0.40 1.76 -5.93
N THR A 103 0.36 2.04 -4.86
CA THR A 103 0.69 3.43 -4.45
C THR A 103 2.10 3.87 -4.80
N GLY A 104 3.00 2.95 -5.17
CA GLY A 104 4.42 3.20 -5.35
C GLY A 104 5.19 3.47 -4.05
N LYS A 105 4.55 3.30 -2.88
CA LYS A 105 5.17 3.57 -1.57
C LYS A 105 6.09 2.44 -1.12
N PRO A 106 7.18 2.76 -0.39
CA PRO A 106 8.01 1.74 0.25
C PRO A 106 7.26 1.05 1.39
N PHE A 107 7.74 -0.12 1.80
CA PHE A 107 7.07 -1.01 2.77
C PHE A 107 6.54 -0.31 4.04
N LYS A 108 7.38 0.47 4.72
CA LYS A 108 6.97 1.12 5.99
C LYS A 108 5.83 2.11 5.79
N GLU A 109 5.88 2.89 4.70
CA GLU A 109 4.84 3.86 4.37
C GLU A 109 3.54 3.17 3.94
N ALA A 110 3.64 2.09 3.17
CA ALA A 110 2.49 1.27 2.79
C ALA A 110 1.79 0.67 4.01
N VAL A 111 2.55 0.11 4.96
CA VAL A 111 1.97 -0.40 6.21
C VAL A 111 1.33 0.74 6.99
N ALA A 112 2.00 1.88 7.15
CA ALA A 112 1.44 3.02 7.87
C ALA A 112 0.11 3.51 7.25
N ASP A 113 0.01 3.53 5.92
CA ASP A 113 -1.22 3.92 5.20
C ASP A 113 -2.36 2.93 5.45
N LEU A 114 -2.06 1.62 5.38
CA LEU A 114 -3.01 0.55 5.69
C LEU A 114 -3.50 0.63 7.14
N LEU A 115 -2.61 0.93 8.09
CA LEU A 115 -2.97 1.10 9.51
C LEU A 115 -3.79 2.36 9.79
N ALA A 116 -3.62 3.41 8.98
CA ALA A 116 -4.42 4.63 9.06
C ALA A 116 -5.84 4.43 8.49
N GLY A 117 -6.14 3.25 7.95
CA GLY A 117 -7.48 2.87 7.49
C GLY A 117 -7.91 3.64 6.25
N VAL A 118 -6.98 3.85 5.31
CA VAL A 118 -7.11 4.59 4.04
C VAL A 118 -8.52 5.16 3.81
N ARG A 119 -8.72 6.37 4.33
CA ARG A 119 -9.72 7.32 3.86
C ARG A 119 -8.98 8.36 3.02
N ARG A 120 -9.00 8.22 1.70
CA ARG A 120 -8.87 9.31 0.71
C ARG A 120 -9.52 8.89 -0.60
#